data_AF-A0A972NSD7-F1
#
_entry.id   AF-A0A972NSD7-F1
#
_cell.length_a   1.000
_cell.length_b   1.000
_cell.length_c   1.000
_cell.angle_alpha   90.00
_cell.angle_beta   90.00
_cell.angle_gamma   90.00
#
_symmetry.space_group_name_H-M   'P 1'
#
loop_
_entity.id
_entity.type
_entity.pdbx_description
1 polymer ?
#
loop_
_entity_poly.entity_id
_entity_poly.type
_entity_poly.pdbx_seq_one_letter_code
_entity_poly.pdbx_strand_id
1 'polypeptide(L)'
;MRTRHSTAARASNGALRAVDDDTDAIEPFDDVSEHGTPNHVDHANGFHGMNGASLESPERPGSDPHNEPLSPDDPFAPLPFNPYKGNRGLTRAWHAMKNSLAGFRVAIREESAFRQELTLAAILIPCGVLVPVDPVSRVLLLGSVLLVLIVELLNSSVEAAIDRISLERHELSRRAKDLGSAAVMVALGMCLMTWGLIVGPLVVRWVKAWL
;
A
#
# COMPACT_ATOMS: atom_id res chain seq x y z
N MET A 1 -62.17 -1.09 15.55
CA MET A 1 -61.18 -2.15 15.79
C MET A 1 -61.56 -3.36 14.94
N ARG A 2 -60.92 -3.51 13.76
CA ARG A 2 -61.11 -4.66 12.86
C ARG A 2 -59.81 -4.82 12.05
N THR A 3 -59.04 -5.82 12.43
CA THR A 3 -57.77 -6.23 11.80
C THR A 3 -58.08 -6.89 10.46
N ARG A 4 -57.44 -6.40 9.38
CA ARG A 4 -57.35 -7.13 8.11
C ARG A 4 -55.95 -7.70 7.99
N HIS A 5 -55.85 -9.02 8.08
CA HIS A 5 -54.70 -9.77 7.59
C HIS A 5 -54.70 -9.71 6.07
N SER A 6 -53.62 -9.21 5.48
CA SER A 6 -53.35 -9.34 4.05
C SER A 6 -52.27 -10.39 3.84
N THR A 7 -52.69 -11.54 3.35
CA THR A 7 -51.85 -12.64 2.88
C THR A 7 -51.19 -12.20 1.58
N ALA A 8 -49.89 -11.90 1.61
CA ALA A 8 -49.10 -11.67 0.40
C ALA A 8 -48.53 -13.00 -0.10
N ALA A 9 -48.88 -13.33 -1.34
CA ALA A 9 -48.49 -14.55 -2.03
C ALA A 9 -46.97 -14.64 -2.22
N ARG A 10 -46.47 -15.86 -2.00
CA ARG A 10 -45.08 -16.30 -2.17
C ARG A 10 -44.75 -16.35 -3.67
N ALA A 11 -44.01 -15.35 -4.15
CA ALA A 11 -43.39 -15.37 -5.47
C ALA A 11 -42.04 -16.13 -5.42
N SER A 12 -41.73 -16.79 -6.53
CA SER A 12 -40.70 -17.80 -6.75
C SER A 12 -39.25 -17.33 -6.57
N ASN A 13 -38.51 -17.97 -5.66
CA ASN A 13 -37.05 -17.88 -5.54
C ASN A 13 -36.37 -18.65 -6.69
N GLY A 14 -36.15 -18.01 -7.83
CA GLY A 14 -35.52 -18.68 -8.98
C GLY A 14 -34.68 -17.84 -9.94
N ALA A 15 -34.52 -16.52 -9.75
CA ALA A 15 -33.93 -15.68 -10.80
C ALA A 15 -33.12 -14.45 -10.32
N LEU A 16 -32.46 -14.51 -9.16
CA LEU A 16 -31.57 -13.44 -8.66
C LEU A 16 -30.23 -13.97 -8.14
N ARG A 17 -29.63 -14.92 -8.86
CA ARG A 17 -28.38 -15.56 -8.42
C ARG A 17 -27.35 -15.72 -9.56
N ALA A 18 -27.19 -14.67 -10.36
CA ALA A 18 -26.18 -14.64 -11.41
C ALA A 18 -25.86 -13.20 -11.89
N VAL A 19 -25.53 -12.25 -11.00
CA VAL A 19 -24.94 -10.96 -11.40
C VAL A 19 -23.86 -10.44 -10.44
N ASP A 20 -23.56 -11.10 -9.32
CA ASP A 20 -22.51 -10.66 -8.39
C ASP A 20 -21.40 -11.70 -8.31
N ASP A 21 -20.45 -11.68 -9.26
CA ASP A 21 -19.10 -12.22 -9.05
C ASP A 21 -18.07 -11.68 -10.06
N ASP A 22 -18.07 -10.37 -10.28
CA ASP A 22 -17.00 -9.70 -11.06
C ASP A 22 -16.45 -8.49 -10.30
N THR A 23 -16.43 -8.58 -8.97
CA THR A 23 -15.50 -7.79 -8.18
C THR A 23 -14.11 -8.36 -8.44
N ASP A 24 -13.40 -7.74 -9.39
CA ASP A 24 -11.95 -7.77 -9.53
C ASP A 24 -11.32 -7.84 -8.14
N ALA A 25 -10.98 -9.07 -7.73
CA ALA A 25 -10.20 -9.32 -6.54
C ALA A 25 -8.88 -8.60 -6.78
N ILE A 26 -8.66 -7.50 -6.04
CA ILE A 26 -7.35 -6.88 -5.97
C ILE A 26 -6.44 -7.98 -5.42
N GLU A 27 -5.61 -8.55 -6.28
CA GLU A 27 -4.67 -9.58 -5.85
C GLU A 27 -3.83 -9.02 -4.71
N PRO A 28 -3.70 -9.76 -3.59
CA PRO A 28 -2.79 -9.40 -2.52
C PRO A 28 -1.41 -9.14 -3.10
N PHE A 29 -0.75 -8.10 -2.59
CA PHE A 29 0.63 -7.78 -2.92
C PHE A 29 1.47 -9.06 -2.89
N ASP A 30 2.03 -9.47 -4.03
CA ASP A 30 2.81 -10.71 -4.18
C ASP A 30 3.82 -10.82 -3.02
N ASP A 31 3.54 -11.72 -2.08
CA ASP A 31 4.51 -12.15 -1.09
C ASP A 31 5.67 -12.80 -1.86
N VAL A 32 6.88 -12.34 -1.57
CA VAL A 32 8.11 -13.00 -1.99
C VAL A 32 8.02 -14.44 -1.51
N SER A 33 7.78 -15.36 -2.43
CA SER A 33 7.73 -16.78 -2.15
C SER A 33 9.10 -17.22 -1.61
N GLU A 34 9.23 -17.32 -0.29
CA GLU A 34 10.27 -18.14 0.33
C GLU A 34 10.04 -19.58 -0.13
N HIS A 35 10.90 -20.07 -1.01
CA HIS A 35 10.90 -21.47 -1.40
C HIS A 35 11.41 -22.31 -0.24
N GLY A 36 10.56 -23.25 0.18
CA GLY A 36 10.67 -24.01 1.41
C GLY A 36 11.95 -24.83 1.53
N THR A 37 12.40 -24.96 2.77
CA THR A 37 13.30 -26.02 3.21
C THR A 37 12.54 -27.36 3.23
N PRO A 38 13.05 -28.43 2.58
CA PRO A 38 12.46 -29.75 2.76
C PRO A 38 12.99 -30.37 4.06
N ASN A 39 12.10 -30.50 5.05
CA ASN A 39 12.26 -31.50 6.09
C ASN A 39 12.14 -32.89 5.45
N HIS A 40 13.15 -33.74 5.58
CA HIS A 40 13.03 -35.17 5.28
C HIS A 40 13.22 -35.97 6.58
N VAL A 41 12.12 -36.45 7.13
CA VAL A 41 12.08 -37.55 8.10
C VAL A 41 11.49 -38.73 7.34
N ASP A 42 12.20 -39.87 7.29
CA ASP A 42 11.55 -41.17 7.43
C ASP A 42 12.53 -42.33 7.71
N HIS A 43 11.97 -43.35 8.34
CA HIS A 43 12.57 -44.43 9.12
C HIS A 43 13.12 -45.64 8.32
N ALA A 44 14.02 -46.39 8.99
CA ALA A 44 13.97 -47.87 9.21
C ALA A 44 15.12 -48.77 8.67
N ASN A 45 15.80 -49.41 9.64
CA ASN A 45 16.31 -50.79 9.75
C ASN A 45 17.22 -51.47 8.70
N GLY A 46 18.37 -51.98 9.18
CA GLY A 46 19.11 -53.12 8.58
C GLY A 46 20.44 -53.42 9.31
N PHE A 47 20.64 -54.67 9.74
CA PHE A 47 21.67 -55.15 10.68
C PHE A 47 22.76 -56.01 9.99
N HIS A 48 24.05 -55.68 10.12
CA HIS A 48 25.28 -56.52 9.94
C HIS A 48 26.50 -55.58 9.99
N GLY A 49 27.71 -55.84 10.49
CA GLY A 49 28.43 -57.01 10.98
C GLY A 49 29.92 -56.62 11.02
N MET A 50 30.58 -56.82 12.16
CA MET A 50 32.02 -56.97 12.49
C MET A 50 33.17 -56.41 11.59
N ASN A 51 34.10 -55.73 12.27
CA ASN A 51 35.58 -55.72 12.18
C ASN A 51 36.33 -55.66 10.82
N GLY A 52 37.32 -54.76 10.75
CA GLY A 52 38.62 -55.09 10.15
C GLY A 52 39.28 -54.03 9.26
N ALA A 53 40.53 -53.70 9.64
CA ALA A 53 41.68 -53.45 8.77
C ALA A 53 41.72 -52.22 7.85
N SER A 54 42.69 -51.36 8.16
CA SER A 54 43.36 -50.41 7.28
C SER A 54 43.81 -51.08 5.98
N LEU A 55 43.40 -50.54 4.84
CA LEU A 55 44.05 -50.77 3.55
C LEU A 55 44.03 -49.45 2.77
N GLU A 56 45.21 -48.84 2.64
CA GLU A 56 45.52 -47.85 1.60
C GLU A 56 45.14 -48.40 0.22
N SER A 57 44.61 -47.53 -0.63
CA SER A 57 44.35 -47.84 -2.04
C SER A 57 44.53 -46.58 -2.88
N PRO A 58 44.93 -46.75 -4.15
CA PRO A 58 46.03 -46.00 -4.75
C PRO A 58 45.59 -44.70 -5.44
N GLU A 59 46.56 -43.77 -5.57
CA GLU A 59 46.44 -42.54 -6.35
C GLU A 59 45.74 -42.77 -7.70
N ARG A 60 44.63 -42.06 -7.91
CA ARG A 60 43.99 -41.99 -9.23
C ARG A 60 44.72 -40.96 -10.09
N PRO A 61 45.11 -41.30 -11.34
CA PRO A 61 45.76 -40.35 -12.22
C PRO A 61 44.72 -39.41 -12.86
N GLY A 62 45.00 -38.11 -12.81
CA GLY A 62 44.37 -37.10 -13.65
C GLY A 62 43.04 -36.52 -13.15
N SER A 63 43.10 -35.65 -12.14
CA SER A 63 42.10 -34.60 -11.97
C SER A 63 42.68 -33.29 -12.52
N ASP A 64 42.19 -32.88 -13.68
CA ASP A 64 42.41 -31.57 -14.28
C ASP A 64 42.11 -30.47 -13.22
N PRO A 65 43.05 -29.57 -12.86
CA PRO A 65 42.93 -28.72 -11.66
C PRO A 65 41.92 -27.57 -11.78
N HIS A 66 41.08 -27.54 -12.82
CA HIS A 66 40.24 -26.38 -13.13
C HIS A 66 38.73 -26.61 -13.08
N ASN A 67 38.24 -27.77 -12.66
CA ASN A 67 36.80 -28.01 -12.50
C ASN A 67 36.44 -28.34 -11.04
N GLU A 68 36.85 -27.47 -10.12
CA GLU A 68 36.18 -27.37 -8.83
C GLU A 68 34.96 -26.46 -9.00
N PRO A 69 33.72 -26.94 -8.76
CA PRO A 69 32.56 -26.06 -8.81
C PRO A 69 32.73 -24.99 -7.73
N LEU A 70 32.93 -23.75 -8.18
CA LEU A 70 33.12 -22.58 -7.32
C LEU A 70 32.02 -22.52 -6.25
N SER A 71 32.44 -22.42 -4.99
CA SER A 71 31.55 -22.25 -3.85
C SER A 71 30.68 -20.99 -4.04
N PRO A 72 29.40 -20.97 -3.63
CA PRO A 72 28.51 -19.82 -3.73
C PRO A 72 29.05 -18.50 -3.12
N ASP A 73 30.10 -18.60 -2.29
CA ASP A 73 30.70 -17.50 -1.54
C ASP A 73 32.03 -16.96 -2.13
N ASP A 74 32.43 -17.35 -3.36
CA ASP A 74 33.67 -16.83 -3.96
C ASP A 74 33.58 -15.31 -4.24
N PRO A 75 34.47 -14.47 -3.64
CA PRO A 75 34.48 -13.01 -3.83
C PRO A 75 34.71 -12.55 -5.28
N PHE A 76 35.21 -13.44 -6.14
CA PHE A 76 35.54 -13.18 -7.54
C PHE A 76 34.58 -13.89 -8.51
N ALA A 77 33.50 -14.53 -8.02
CA ALA A 77 32.47 -15.07 -8.89
C ALA A 77 31.81 -13.94 -9.70
N PRO A 78 31.65 -14.08 -11.04
CA PRO A 78 30.84 -13.16 -11.82
C PRO A 78 29.42 -13.16 -11.26
N LEU A 79 28.95 -12.00 -10.78
CA LEU A 79 27.61 -11.86 -10.24
C LEU A 79 26.59 -12.44 -11.25
N PRO A 80 25.61 -13.23 -10.79
CA PRO A 80 24.66 -13.89 -11.67
C PRO A 80 24.03 -12.86 -12.61
N PHE A 81 23.99 -13.18 -13.91
CA PHE A 81 23.36 -12.34 -14.93
C PHE A 81 21.94 -12.02 -14.48
N ASN A 82 21.69 -10.75 -14.14
CA ASN A 82 20.38 -10.31 -13.65
C ASN A 82 19.38 -10.30 -14.82
N PRO A 83 18.45 -11.27 -14.94
CA PRO A 83 17.53 -11.36 -16.06
C PRO A 83 16.47 -10.25 -16.04
N TYR A 84 16.51 -9.37 -15.03
CA TYR A 84 15.52 -8.32 -14.79
C TYR A 84 15.87 -6.98 -15.43
N LYS A 85 17.02 -6.86 -16.10
CA LYS A 85 17.43 -5.63 -16.77
C LYS A 85 16.90 -5.58 -18.21
N GLY A 86 15.60 -5.36 -18.35
CA GLY A 86 14.97 -5.14 -19.66
C GLY A 86 13.60 -4.53 -19.53
N ASN A 87 13.50 -3.21 -19.74
CA ASN A 87 12.27 -2.46 -20.08
C ASN A 87 11.03 -2.68 -19.19
N ARG A 88 11.21 -2.79 -17.86
CA ARG A 88 10.08 -2.89 -16.90
C ARG A 88 9.62 -1.56 -16.32
N GLY A 89 10.27 -0.44 -16.66
CA GLY A 89 10.01 0.86 -16.04
C GLY A 89 8.57 1.34 -16.24
N LEU A 90 8.11 1.37 -17.49
CA LEU A 90 6.77 1.87 -17.85
C LEU A 90 5.66 0.94 -17.38
N THR A 91 5.82 -0.37 -17.54
CA THR A 91 4.84 -1.36 -17.07
C THR A 91 4.70 -1.31 -15.55
N ARG A 92 5.81 -1.15 -14.81
CA ARG A 92 5.78 -1.02 -13.34
C ARG A 92 5.19 0.32 -12.89
N ALA A 93 5.47 1.41 -13.60
CA ALA A 93 4.83 2.71 -13.35
C ALA A 93 3.32 2.66 -13.61
N TRP A 94 2.89 1.94 -14.64
CA TRP A 94 1.47 1.70 -14.92
C TRP A 94 0.79 0.87 -13.83
N HIS A 95 1.40 -0.23 -13.38
CA HIS A 95 0.88 -1.01 -12.25
C HIS A 95 0.84 -0.19 -10.96
N ALA A 96 1.87 0.61 -10.67
CA ALA A 96 1.87 1.51 -9.53
C ALA A 96 0.74 2.55 -9.63
N MET A 97 0.52 3.15 -10.81
CA MET A 97 -0.58 4.07 -11.06
C MET A 97 -1.94 3.39 -10.88
N LYS A 98 -2.15 2.19 -11.43
CA LYS A 98 -3.39 1.41 -11.24
C LYS A 98 -3.66 1.14 -9.76
N ASN A 99 -2.63 0.73 -9.01
CA ASN A 99 -2.72 0.48 -7.57
C ASN A 99 -2.99 1.77 -6.79
N SER A 100 -2.37 2.89 -7.17
CA SER A 100 -2.69 4.20 -6.58
C SER A 100 -4.14 4.60 -6.82
N LEU A 101 -4.67 4.42 -8.03
CA LEU A 101 -6.08 4.70 -8.35
C LEU A 101 -7.03 3.81 -7.54
N ALA A 102 -6.68 2.53 -7.33
CA ALA A 102 -7.45 1.64 -6.47
C ALA A 102 -7.44 2.13 -5.01
N GLY A 103 -6.28 2.54 -4.48
CA GLY A 103 -6.16 3.13 -3.13
C GLY A 103 -7.00 4.40 -2.96
N PHE A 104 -6.98 5.32 -3.93
CA PHE A 104 -7.85 6.50 -3.93
C PHE A 104 -9.34 6.13 -3.92
N ARG A 105 -9.75 5.10 -4.68
CA ARG A 105 -11.16 4.67 -4.70
C ARG A 105 -11.61 4.14 -3.34
N VAL A 106 -10.77 3.36 -2.65
CA VAL A 106 -11.04 2.86 -1.30
C VAL A 106 -11.16 4.02 -0.32
N ALA A 107 -10.19 4.95 -0.31
CA ALA A 107 -10.21 6.11 0.57
C ALA A 107 -11.48 6.97 0.38
N ILE A 108 -11.91 7.21 -0.87
CA ILE A 108 -13.16 7.95 -1.14
C ILE A 108 -14.40 7.24 -0.59
N ARG A 109 -14.45 5.91 -0.69
CA ARG A 109 -15.63 5.13 -0.31
C ARG A 109 -15.73 4.94 1.21
N GLU A 110 -14.63 4.54 1.83
CA GLU A 110 -14.61 4.10 3.23
C GLU A 110 -14.41 5.27 4.20
N GLU A 111 -13.69 6.33 3.82
CA GLU A 111 -13.32 7.42 4.75
C GLU A 111 -14.16 8.68 4.58
N SER A 112 -15.01 8.97 5.57
CA SER A 112 -15.82 10.19 5.54
C SER A 112 -15.02 11.47 5.68
N ALA A 113 -13.92 11.44 6.46
CA ALA A 113 -13.04 12.59 6.66
C ALA A 113 -12.29 12.92 5.35
N PHE A 114 -11.71 11.91 4.70
CA PHE A 114 -11.10 12.09 3.37
C PHE A 114 -12.05 12.71 2.33
N ARG A 115 -13.34 12.35 2.31
CA ARG A 115 -14.31 13.00 1.41
C ARG A 115 -14.51 14.49 1.70
N GLN A 116 -14.49 14.89 2.98
CA GLN A 116 -14.61 16.30 3.35
C GLN A 116 -13.40 17.09 2.85
N GLU A 117 -12.20 16.56 3.07
CA GLU A 117 -10.96 17.19 2.61
C GLU A 117 -10.86 17.21 1.08
N LEU A 118 -11.29 16.14 0.41
CA LEU A 118 -11.35 16.08 -1.05
C LEU A 118 -12.34 17.11 -1.61
N THR A 119 -13.48 17.30 -0.95
CA THR A 119 -14.45 18.34 -1.31
C THR A 119 -13.83 19.73 -1.15
N LEU A 120 -13.12 19.97 -0.04
CA LEU A 120 -12.40 21.21 0.19
C LEU A 120 -11.33 21.43 -0.89
N ALA A 121 -10.57 20.39 -1.24
CA ALA A 121 -9.56 20.45 -2.29
C ALA A 121 -10.16 20.76 -3.66
N ALA A 122 -11.30 20.16 -4.00
CA ALA A 122 -12.02 20.42 -5.25
C ALA A 122 -12.47 21.88 -5.39
N ILE A 123 -12.63 22.61 -4.28
CA ILE A 123 -12.95 24.04 -4.26
C ILE A 123 -11.67 24.88 -4.25
N LEU A 124 -10.74 24.57 -3.35
CA LEU A 124 -9.52 25.37 -3.13
C LEU A 124 -8.54 25.29 -4.30
N ILE A 125 -8.41 24.15 -4.99
CA ILE A 125 -7.49 24.03 -6.12
C ILE A 125 -7.89 24.96 -7.27
N PRO A 126 -9.14 24.96 -7.79
CA PRO A 126 -9.57 25.94 -8.78
C PRO A 126 -9.39 27.38 -8.32
N CYS A 127 -9.78 27.70 -7.09
CA CYS A 127 -9.59 29.03 -6.51
C CYS A 127 -8.11 29.44 -6.51
N GLY A 128 -7.20 28.55 -6.09
CA GLY A 128 -5.76 28.80 -6.04
C GLY A 128 -5.13 29.01 -7.41
N VAL A 129 -5.66 28.36 -8.45
CA VAL A 129 -5.25 28.58 -9.84
C VAL A 129 -5.72 29.96 -10.33
N LEU A 130 -6.97 30.33 -10.04
CA LEU A 130 -7.60 31.55 -10.55
C LEU A 130 -7.15 32.83 -9.83
N VAL A 131 -6.70 32.74 -8.59
CA VAL A 131 -6.24 33.90 -7.82
C VAL A 131 -4.98 34.53 -8.47
N PRO A 132 -4.95 35.86 -8.67
CA PRO A 132 -3.83 36.56 -9.31
C PRO A 132 -2.66 36.75 -8.34
N VAL A 133 -1.92 35.67 -8.09
CA VAL A 133 -0.70 35.64 -7.28
C VAL A 133 0.52 35.21 -8.10
N ASP A 134 1.70 35.51 -7.58
CA ASP A 134 2.96 35.09 -8.15
C ASP A 134 3.10 33.54 -8.13
N PRO A 135 4.02 32.97 -8.93
CA PRO A 135 4.18 31.52 -9.06
C PRO A 135 4.48 30.81 -7.73
N VAL A 136 5.29 31.41 -6.84
CA VAL A 136 5.66 30.77 -5.56
C VAL A 136 4.44 30.70 -4.65
N SER A 137 3.71 31.82 -4.52
CA SER A 137 2.44 31.83 -3.77
C SER A 137 1.44 30.81 -4.30
N ARG A 138 1.33 30.66 -5.63
CA ARG A 138 0.44 29.64 -6.23
C ARG A 138 0.87 28.22 -5.86
N VAL A 139 2.17 27.92 -5.92
CA VAL A 139 2.71 26.62 -5.51
C VAL A 139 2.42 26.35 -4.02
N LEU A 140 2.54 27.36 -3.15
CA LEU A 140 2.22 27.23 -1.73
C LEU A 140 0.73 26.95 -1.50
N LEU A 141 -0.17 27.67 -2.19
CA LEU A 141 -1.62 27.45 -2.09
C LEU A 141 -1.99 26.03 -2.50
N LEU A 142 -1.57 25.60 -3.68
CA LEU A 142 -1.87 24.26 -4.20
C LEU A 142 -1.18 23.17 -3.39
N GLY A 143 0.10 23.37 -3.06
CA GLY A 143 0.91 22.44 -2.28
C GLY A 143 0.36 22.20 -0.88
N SER A 144 -0.17 23.24 -0.23
CA SER A 144 -0.76 23.08 1.11
C SER A 144 -2.04 22.22 1.09
N VAL A 145 -2.88 22.36 0.06
CA VAL A 145 -4.09 21.54 -0.13
C VAL A 145 -3.71 20.09 -0.46
N LEU A 146 -2.71 19.89 -1.33
CA LEU A 146 -2.21 18.56 -1.65
C LEU A 146 -1.58 17.89 -0.42
N LEU A 147 -0.89 18.65 0.44
CA LEU A 147 -0.32 18.11 1.67
C LEU A 147 -1.40 17.58 2.61
N VAL A 148 -2.52 18.30 2.76
CA VAL A 148 -3.68 17.83 3.55
C VAL A 148 -4.14 16.47 3.05
N LEU A 149 -4.39 16.33 1.74
CA LEU A 149 -4.80 15.05 1.15
C LEU A 149 -3.76 13.94 1.34
N ILE A 150 -2.47 14.26 1.23
CA ILE A 150 -1.39 13.28 1.45
C ILE A 150 -1.41 12.80 2.91
N VAL A 151 -1.48 13.71 3.87
CA VAL A 151 -1.44 13.38 5.29
C VAL A 151 -2.67 12.57 5.70
N GLU A 152 -3.83 12.88 5.16
CA GLU A 152 -5.07 12.12 5.42
C GLU A 152 -5.04 10.71 4.81
N LEU A 153 -4.52 10.55 3.59
CA LEU A 153 -4.30 9.21 3.02
C LEU A 153 -3.32 8.39 3.85
N LEU A 154 -2.25 9.02 4.36
CA LEU A 154 -1.31 8.36 5.26
C LEU A 154 -1.99 7.99 6.59
N ASN A 155 -2.80 8.88 7.16
CA ASN A 155 -3.57 8.63 8.37
C ASN A 155 -4.50 7.42 8.20
N SER A 156 -5.34 7.41 7.16
CA SER A 156 -6.23 6.29 6.86
C SER A 156 -5.45 4.98 6.62
N SER A 157 -4.28 5.03 5.96
CA SER A 157 -3.45 3.83 5.78
C SER A 157 -2.93 3.26 7.11
N VAL A 158 -2.57 4.13 8.06
CA VAL A 158 -2.13 3.74 9.40
C VAL A 158 -3.30 3.18 10.20
N GLU A 159 -4.48 3.80 10.12
CA GLU A 159 -5.70 3.30 10.77
C GLU A 159 -6.07 1.90 10.26
N ALA A 160 -6.07 1.68 8.94
CA ALA A 160 -6.34 0.38 8.33
C ALA A 160 -5.30 -0.69 8.76
N ALA A 161 -4.02 -0.32 8.85
CA ALA A 161 -2.97 -1.23 9.30
C ALA A 161 -3.14 -1.61 10.79
N ILE A 162 -3.50 -0.64 11.64
CA ILE A 162 -3.75 -0.87 13.06
C ILE A 162 -4.99 -1.74 13.26
N ASP A 163 -6.06 -1.47 12.51
CA ASP A 163 -7.33 -2.21 12.62
C ASP A 163 -7.19 -3.67 12.17
N ARG A 164 -6.23 -3.96 11.27
CA ARG A 164 -5.87 -5.33 10.90
C ARG A 164 -5.13 -6.08 12.01
N ILE A 165 -4.25 -5.41 12.76
CA ILE A 165 -3.33 -6.05 13.72
C ILE A 165 -3.93 -6.11 15.14
N SER A 166 -4.75 -5.12 15.53
CA SER A 166 -5.19 -4.92 16.91
C SER A 166 -6.60 -5.45 17.16
N LEU A 167 -6.75 -6.77 17.34
CA LEU A 167 -8.04 -7.36 17.76
C LEU A 167 -8.37 -7.09 19.24
N GLU A 168 -7.35 -6.81 20.08
CA GLU A 168 -7.50 -6.33 21.46
C GLU A 168 -7.12 -4.85 21.56
N ARG A 169 -7.83 -4.07 22.40
CA ARG A 169 -7.57 -2.63 22.57
C ARG A 169 -6.24 -2.40 23.29
N HIS A 170 -5.16 -2.20 22.54
CA HIS A 170 -3.87 -1.81 23.07
C HIS A 170 -3.71 -0.29 23.14
N GLU A 171 -3.10 0.22 24.23
CA GLU A 171 -2.79 1.64 24.39
C GLU A 171 -1.92 2.20 23.25
N LEU A 172 -1.04 1.37 22.68
CA LEU A 172 -0.19 1.74 21.56
C LEU A 172 -1.00 2.05 20.28
N SER A 173 -2.01 1.21 19.98
CA SER A 173 -2.92 1.40 18.84
C SER A 173 -3.66 2.73 18.96
N ARG A 174 -4.11 3.07 20.17
CA ARG A 174 -4.74 4.37 20.43
C ARG A 174 -3.79 5.53 20.19
N ARG A 175 -2.57 5.47 20.73
CA ARG A 175 -1.56 6.53 20.54
C ARG A 175 -1.21 6.74 19.07
N ALA A 176 -1.10 5.66 18.29
CA ALA A 176 -0.79 5.75 16.87
C ALA A 176 -1.90 6.46 16.09
N LYS A 177 -3.17 6.16 16.38
CA LYS A 177 -4.33 6.88 15.80
C LYS A 177 -4.37 8.35 16.23
N ASP A 178 -4.14 8.64 17.52
CA ASP A 178 -4.11 10.01 18.04
C ASP A 178 -3.02 10.85 17.35
N LEU A 179 -1.83 10.29 17.10
CA LEU A 179 -0.74 10.95 16.38
C LEU A 179 -1.06 11.18 14.90
N GLY A 180 -1.71 10.21 14.25
CA GLY A 180 -2.17 10.35 12.86
C GLY A 180 -3.17 11.50 12.71
N SER A 181 -4.19 11.55 13.57
CA SER A 181 -5.15 12.67 13.62
C SER A 181 -4.49 14.01 13.93
N ALA A 182 -3.47 14.03 14.82
CA ALA A 182 -2.71 15.24 15.11
C ALA A 182 -1.92 15.74 13.88
N ALA A 183 -1.37 14.84 13.06
CA ALA A 183 -0.69 15.21 11.82
C ALA A 183 -1.66 15.88 10.82
N VAL A 184 -2.86 15.33 10.67
CA VAL A 184 -3.92 15.92 9.83
C VAL A 184 -4.27 17.33 10.31
N MET A 185 -4.46 17.50 11.62
CA MET A 185 -4.74 18.81 12.22
C MET A 185 -3.62 19.84 11.93
N VAL A 186 -2.35 19.43 12.00
CA VAL A 186 -1.21 20.30 11.66
C VAL A 186 -1.21 20.67 10.18
N ALA A 187 -1.50 19.71 9.29
CA ALA A 187 -1.60 19.96 7.85
C ALA A 187 -2.72 20.95 7.51
N LEU A 188 -3.90 20.78 8.12
CA LEU A 188 -5.03 21.71 7.99
C LEU A 188 -4.68 23.11 8.52
N GLY A 189 -4.02 23.19 9.67
CA GLY A 189 -3.55 24.47 10.24
C GLY A 189 -2.55 25.17 9.32
N MET A 190 -1.63 24.43 8.72
CA MET A 190 -0.69 24.97 7.73
C MET A 190 -1.43 25.46 6.48
N CYS A 191 -2.39 24.70 5.95
CA CYS A 191 -3.22 25.11 4.82
C CYS A 191 -3.99 26.40 5.10
N LEU A 192 -4.66 26.47 6.25
CA LEU A 192 -5.39 27.66 6.68
C LEU A 192 -4.46 28.89 6.80
N MET A 193 -3.28 28.72 7.40
CA MET A 193 -2.30 29.79 7.54
C MET A 193 -1.80 30.27 6.18
N THR A 194 -1.43 29.37 5.27
CA THR A 194 -0.98 29.72 3.91
C THR A 194 -2.05 30.49 3.15
N TRP A 195 -3.29 30.00 3.15
CA TRP A 195 -4.41 30.67 2.49
C TRP A 195 -4.73 32.03 3.11
N GLY A 196 -4.78 32.11 4.44
CA GLY A 196 -5.04 33.35 5.16
C GLY A 196 -3.98 34.42 4.88
N LEU A 197 -2.70 34.07 4.86
CA LEU A 197 -1.60 35.01 4.62
C LEU A 197 -1.51 35.48 3.17
N ILE A 198 -1.78 34.59 2.21
CA ILE A 198 -1.67 34.92 0.77
C ILE A 198 -2.96 35.56 0.26
N VAL A 199 -4.10 34.92 0.47
CA VAL A 199 -5.40 35.34 -0.10
C VAL A 199 -6.10 36.37 0.78
N GLY A 200 -5.91 36.33 2.10
CA GLY A 200 -6.54 37.26 3.04
C GLY A 200 -6.33 38.74 2.69
N PRO A 201 -5.09 39.21 2.46
CA PRO A 201 -4.84 40.59 2.03
C PRO A 201 -5.53 40.95 0.70
N LEU A 202 -5.60 40.02 -0.25
CA LEU A 202 -6.29 40.23 -1.53
C LEU A 202 -7.79 40.43 -1.31
N VAL A 203 -8.41 39.60 -0.46
CA VAL A 203 -9.83 39.72 -0.11
C VAL A 203 -10.12 41.05 0.59
N VAL A 204 -9.30 41.44 1.57
CA VAL A 204 -9.47 42.72 2.28
C VAL A 204 -9.38 43.91 1.31
N ARG A 205 -8.42 43.89 0.38
CA ARG A 205 -8.28 44.93 -0.65
C ARG A 205 -9.49 44.98 -1.57
N TRP A 206 -9.98 43.82 -2.00
CA TRP A 206 -11.17 43.71 -2.83
C TRP A 206 -12.38 44.30 -2.10
N VAL A 207 -12.67 43.85 -0.88
CA VAL A 207 -13.79 44.37 -0.07
C VAL A 207 -13.73 45.89 0.10
N LYS A 208 -12.56 46.45 0.40
CA LYS A 208 -12.37 47.90 0.53
C LYS A 208 -12.56 48.68 -0.78
N ALA A 209 -12.45 48.04 -1.94
CA ALA A 209 -12.69 48.71 -3.22
C ALA A 209 -14.18 48.83 -3.56
N TRP A 210 -15.04 48.06 -2.87
CA TRP A 210 -16.50 48.04 -3.08
C TRP A 210 -17.30 48.75 -1.97
N LEU A 211 -16.64 49.12 -0.87
CA LEU A 211 -17.21 49.89 0.25
C LEU A 211 -16.73 51.34 0.18
#